data_AF-A0A958DBD8-F1
#
_entry.id   AF-A0A958DBD8-F1
#
_cell.length_a   1.000
_cell.length_b   1.000
_cell.length_c   1.000
_cell.angle_alpha   90.00
_cell.angle_beta   90.00
_cell.angle_gamma   90.00
#
_symmetry.space_group_name_H-M   'P 1'
#
loop_
_entity.id
_entity.type
_entity.pdbx_description
1 polymer ?
#
loop_
_entity_poly.entity_id
_entity_poly.type
_entity_poly.pdbx_seq_one_letter_code
_entity_poly.pdbx_strand_id
1 'polypeptide(L)'
;MGSTISVLLNHQALIAAQRHFLSERSLDEQIGEPSQQVLAGHHCTAFDFRGELGGELRERRFLFIDGPFFTYRIVYDSTSRLNELVLQSLKLAD
;
A
#
# COMPACT_ATOMS: atom_id res chain seq x y z
N MET A 1 -17.80 24.12 -19.07
CA MET A 1 -18.22 23.31 -17.91
C MET A 1 -16.99 22.55 -17.45
N GLY A 2 -16.43 22.95 -16.31
CA GLY A 2 -15.19 22.38 -15.80
C GLY A 2 -15.41 20.92 -15.43
N SER A 3 -14.76 20.03 -16.17
CA SER A 3 -14.61 18.65 -15.75
C SER A 3 -13.78 18.65 -14.48
N THR A 4 -14.45 18.63 -13.33
CA THR A 4 -13.83 18.29 -12.07
C THR A 4 -13.47 16.81 -12.15
N ILE A 5 -12.38 16.51 -12.87
CA ILE A 5 -11.60 15.29 -12.69
C ILE A 5 -10.97 15.44 -11.30
N SER A 6 -11.80 15.45 -10.25
CA SER A 6 -11.33 15.28 -8.89
C SER A 6 -10.88 13.84 -8.85
N VAL A 7 -9.60 13.60 -9.14
CA VAL A 7 -8.56 13.07 -8.24
C VAL A 7 -9.01 12.09 -7.13
N LEU A 8 -10.19 11.49 -7.24
CA LEU A 8 -10.51 10.16 -6.73
C LEU A 8 -9.75 9.20 -7.63
N LEU A 9 -8.43 9.18 -7.50
CA LEU A 9 -7.62 8.04 -7.89
C LEU A 9 -8.25 6.85 -7.18
N ASN A 10 -9.06 6.10 -7.93
CA ASN A 10 -9.88 5.01 -7.44
C ASN A 10 -8.98 4.09 -6.60
N HIS A 11 -9.30 3.94 -5.31
CA HIS A 11 -8.54 3.14 -4.35
C HIS A 11 -8.13 1.78 -4.92
N GLN A 12 -9.05 1.12 -5.63
CA GLN A 12 -8.82 -0.17 -6.28
C GLN A 12 -7.86 -0.04 -7.49
N ALA A 13 -7.94 1.05 -8.24
CA ALA A 13 -7.01 1.30 -9.34
C ALA A 13 -5.58 1.53 -8.84
N LEU A 14 -5.39 2.18 -7.69
CA LEU A 14 -4.08 2.36 -7.07
C LEU A 14 -3.48 1.03 -6.59
N ILE A 15 -4.29 0.17 -5.98
CA ILE A 15 -3.87 -1.18 -5.58
C ILE A 15 -3.49 -2.00 -6.81
N ALA A 16 -4.35 -2.01 -7.84
CA ALA A 16 -4.11 -2.75 -9.07
C ALA A 16 -2.84 -2.25 -9.79
N ALA A 17 -2.66 -0.94 -9.90
CA ALA A 17 -1.46 -0.34 -10.49
C ALA A 17 -0.20 -0.70 -9.70
N GLN A 18 -0.25 -0.72 -8.36
CA GLN A 18 0.89 -1.12 -7.55
C GLN A 18 1.23 -2.61 -7.73
N ARG A 19 0.22 -3.49 -7.71
CA ARG A 19 0.43 -4.93 -7.94
C ARG A 19 1.02 -5.16 -9.32
N HIS A 20 0.49 -4.49 -10.34
CA HIS A 20 1.02 -4.58 -11.70
C HIS A 20 2.46 -4.08 -11.78
N PHE A 21 2.77 -2.93 -11.20
CA PHE A 21 4.13 -2.38 -11.14
C PHE A 21 5.14 -3.36 -10.54
N LEU A 22 4.77 -4.03 -9.44
CA LEU A 22 5.60 -5.04 -8.80
C LEU A 22 5.78 -6.22 -9.76
N SER A 23 4.68 -6.73 -10.31
CA SER A 23 4.72 -7.90 -11.20
C SER A 23 5.58 -7.75 -12.46
N GLU A 24 5.70 -6.53 -12.97
CA GLU A 24 6.54 -6.24 -14.13
C GLU A 24 8.04 -6.15 -13.80
N ARG A 25 8.39 -5.99 -12.51
CA ARG A 25 9.73 -5.56 -12.08
C ARG A 25 10.39 -6.51 -11.10
N SER A 26 9.65 -7.45 -10.52
CA SER A 26 10.21 -8.48 -9.67
C SER A 26 10.48 -9.80 -10.38
N LEU A 27 11.46 -10.52 -9.84
CA LEU A 27 11.70 -11.93 -10.14
C LEU A 27 11.25 -12.76 -8.93
N ASP A 28 10.79 -13.99 -9.21
CA ASP A 28 10.35 -14.98 -8.21
C ASP A 28 9.39 -14.40 -7.16
N GLU A 29 8.39 -13.65 -7.64
CA GLU A 29 7.51 -12.87 -6.80
C GLU A 29 6.36 -13.67 -6.17
N GLN A 30 5.95 -13.19 -5.01
CA GLN A 30 4.73 -13.56 -4.31
C GLN A 30 4.03 -12.28 -3.91
N ILE A 31 2.90 -12.00 -4.55
CA ILE A 31 2.03 -10.87 -4.23
C ILE A 31 0.77 -11.45 -3.59
N GLY A 32 0.56 -11.15 -2.31
CA GLY A 32 -0.63 -11.55 -1.58
C GLY A 32 -1.90 -10.88 -2.13
N GLU A 33 -3.05 -11.49 -1.88
CA GLU A 33 -4.32 -10.86 -2.22
C GLU A 33 -4.62 -9.67 -1.31
N PRO A 34 -5.15 -8.56 -1.86
CA PRO A 34 -5.62 -7.42 -1.08
C PRO A 34 -6.66 -7.83 -0.05
N SER A 35 -6.45 -7.40 1.19
CA SER A 35 -7.35 -7.65 2.32
C SER A 35 -7.77 -6.35 2.96
N GLN A 36 -9.05 -6.24 3.31
CA GLN A 36 -9.59 -5.09 4.06
C GLN A 36 -9.16 -5.19 5.53
N GLN A 37 -8.68 -4.09 6.09
CA GLN A 37 -8.20 -3.98 7.46
C GLN A 37 -8.59 -2.61 8.05
N VAL A 38 -8.36 -2.45 9.36
CA VAL A 38 -8.52 -1.17 10.06
C VAL A 38 -7.20 -0.83 10.72
N LEU A 39 -6.63 0.32 10.37
CA LEU A 39 -5.41 0.85 10.98
C LEU A 39 -5.72 2.16 11.69
N ALA A 40 -5.50 2.21 13.00
CA ALA A 40 -5.71 3.41 13.83
C ALA A 40 -7.09 4.06 13.65
N GLY A 41 -8.14 3.26 13.37
CA GLY A 41 -9.50 3.75 13.14
C GLY A 41 -9.86 4.03 11.67
N HIS A 42 -8.89 3.94 10.75
CA HIS A 42 -9.11 4.16 9.32
C HIS A 42 -9.22 2.84 8.56
N HIS A 43 -10.21 2.75 7.67
CA HIS A 43 -10.31 1.63 6.74
C HIS A 43 -9.13 1.66 5.76
N CYS A 44 -8.51 0.50 5.57
CA CYS A 44 -7.41 0.36 4.65
C CYS A 44 -7.46 -0.98 3.93
N THR A 45 -6.82 -1.03 2.76
CA THR A 45 -6.55 -2.29 2.07
C THR A 45 -5.06 -2.57 2.15
N ALA A 46 -4.70 -3.79 2.55
CA ALA A 46 -3.32 -4.22 2.66
C ALA A 46 -3.03 -5.46 1.83
N PHE A 47 -1.82 -5.54 1.28
CA PHE A 47 -1.28 -6.78 0.73
C PHE A 47 0.24 -6.86 0.96
N ASP A 48 0.73 -8.09 0.99
CA ASP A 48 2.14 -8.39 1.16
C ASP A 48 2.80 -8.70 -0.18
N PHE A 49 4.07 -8.32 -0.28
CA PHE A 49 4.95 -8.61 -1.39
C PHE A 49 6.22 -9.25 -0.87
N ARG A 50 6.64 -10.33 -1.54
CA ARG A 50 7.96 -10.91 -1.40
C ARG A 50 8.51 -11.19 -2.79
N GLY A 51 9.69 -10.69 -3.09
CA GLY A 51 10.32 -10.94 -4.39
C GLY A 51 11.62 -10.18 -4.53
N GLU A 52 12.35 -10.46 -5.61
CA GLU A 52 13.60 -9.75 -5.90
C GLU A 52 13.30 -8.42 -6.60
N LEU A 53 13.77 -7.31 -6.04
CA LEU A 53 13.70 -5.97 -6.65
C LEU A 53 15.08 -5.36 -6.70
N GLY A 54 15.58 -5.09 -7.91
CA GLY A 54 16.89 -4.48 -8.12
C GLY A 54 18.07 -5.35 -7.65
N GLY A 55 17.94 -6.68 -7.76
CA GLY A 55 18.99 -7.63 -7.36
C GLY A 55 18.95 -8.05 -5.90
N GLU A 56 17.98 -7.58 -5.11
CA GLU A 56 17.86 -7.89 -3.69
C GLU A 56 16.47 -8.43 -3.35
N LEU A 57 16.43 -9.46 -2.52
CA LEU A 57 15.17 -9.98 -1.98
C LEU A 57 14.55 -8.94 -1.04
N ARG A 58 13.31 -8.56 -1.31
CA ARG A 58 12.54 -7.61 -0.51
C ARG A 58 11.25 -8.23 -0.02
N GLU A 59 10.95 -8.02 1.25
CA GLU A 59 9.64 -8.26 1.84
C GLU A 59 9.02 -6.93 2.24
N ARG A 60 7.82 -6.64 1.72
CA ARG A 60 7.14 -5.36 1.92
C ARG A 60 5.66 -5.59 2.14
N ARG A 61 5.07 -4.86 3.10
CA ARG A 61 3.63 -4.68 3.20
C ARG A 61 3.24 -3.32 2.65
N PHE A 62 2.21 -3.32 1.82
CA PHE A 62 1.59 -2.12 1.30
C PHE A 62 0.25 -1.92 1.99
N LEU A 63 0.00 -0.70 2.50
CA LEU A 63 -1.33 -0.28 2.96
C LEU A 63 -1.79 0.92 2.15
N PHE A 64 -3.05 0.86 1.71
CA PHE A 64 -3.76 1.94 1.05
C PHE A 64 -4.86 2.43 1.98
N ILE A 65 -4.84 3.71 2.33
CA ILE A 65 -5.74 4.31 3.31
C ILE A 65 -6.43 5.49 2.66
N ASP A 66 -7.77 5.49 2.68
CA ASP A 66 -8.53 6.60 2.11
C ASP A 66 -8.58 7.76 3.10
N GLY A 67 -8.03 8.90 2.68
CA GLY A 67 -8.25 10.19 3.31
C GLY A 67 -9.35 10.98 2.58
N PRO A 68 -9.70 12.17 3.10
CA PRO A 68 -10.81 12.97 2.55
C PRO A 68 -10.64 13.37 1.08
N PHE A 69 -9.39 13.47 0.58
CA PHE A 69 -9.08 13.97 -0.75
C PHE A 69 -8.12 13.09 -1.56
N PHE A 70 -7.53 12.06 -0.95
CA PHE A 70 -6.48 11.24 -1.55
C PHE A 70 -6.42 9.88 -0.85
N THR A 71 -5.92 8.87 -1.56
CA THR A 71 -5.53 7.60 -0.94
C THR A 71 -4.03 7.64 -0.65
N TYR A 72 -3.67 7.45 0.61
CA TYR A 72 -2.29 7.35 1.04
C TYR A 72 -1.78 5.93 0.86
N ARG A 73 -0.53 5.77 0.43
CA ARG A 73 0.17 4.48 0.37
C ARG A 73 1.30 4.45 1.38
N ILE A 74 1.21 3.55 2.35
CA ILE A 74 2.28 3.25 3.31
C ILE A 74 2.97 1.97 2.85
N VAL A 75 4.30 1.99 2.79
CA VAL A 75 5.13 0.84 2.41
C VAL A 75 6.17 0.63 3.50
N TYR A 76 6.24 -0.59 4.02
CA TYR A 76 7.21 -0.91 5.06
C TYR A 76 7.66 -2.36 4.98
N ASP A 77 8.80 -2.66 5.59
CA ASP A 77 9.25 -4.02 5.81
C ASP A 77 8.47 -4.64 6.96
N SER A 78 7.65 -5.64 6.67
CA SER A 78 6.81 -6.34 7.66
C SER A 78 7.62 -7.23 8.61
N THR A 79 8.89 -7.52 8.30
CA THR A 79 9.77 -8.28 9.20
C THR A 79 10.49 -7.37 10.21
N SER A 80 10.45 -6.05 10.00
CA SER A 80 11.09 -5.08 10.88
C SER A 80 10.14 -4.65 11.99
N ARG A 81 10.43 -5.10 13.22
CA ARG A 81 9.71 -4.67 14.43
C ARG A 81 9.69 -3.14 14.62
N LEU A 82 10.75 -2.45 14.22
CA LEU A 82 10.79 -0.98 14.30
C LEU A 82 9.74 -0.37 13.36
N ASN A 83 9.60 -0.88 12.14
CA ASN A 83 8.62 -0.38 11.20
C ASN A 83 7.19 -0.62 11.69
N GLU A 84 6.92 -1.77 12.32
CA GLU A 84 5.61 -2.04 12.93
C GLU A 84 5.30 -1.03 14.05
N LEU A 85 6.27 -0.74 14.92
CA LEU A 85 6.10 0.26 15.98
C LEU A 85 5.87 1.66 15.40
N VAL A 86 6.60 2.03 14.34
CA VAL A 86 6.37 3.30 13.63
C VAL A 86 4.96 3.34 13.06
N LEU A 87 4.51 2.29 12.37
CA LEU A 87 3.16 2.21 11.81
C LEU A 87 2.08 2.37 12.88
N GLN A 88 2.24 1.73 14.04
CA GLN A 88 1.31 1.84 15.17
C GLN A 88 1.32 3.22 15.82
N SER A 89 2.42 3.97 15.70
CA SER A 89 2.54 5.32 16.24
C SER A 89 1.94 6.40 15.33
N LEU A 90 1.66 6.07 14.06
CA LEU A 90 1.11 7.02 13.11
C LEU A 90 -0.31 7.42 13.54
N LYS A 91 -0.48 8.72 13.77
CA LYS A 91 -1.79 9.36 13.81
C LYS A 91 -2.05 9.91 12.43
N LEU A 92 -3.02 9.35 11.73
CA LEU A 92 -3.52 9.98 10.51
C LEU A 92 -4.34 11.19 10.95
N ALA A 93 -4.11 12.34 10.31
CA ALA A 93 -4.88 13.53 10.62
C ALA A 93 -6.33 13.31 10.14
N ASP A 94 -7.27 13.50 11.06
CA ASP A 94 -8.72 13.47 10.79
C ASP A 94 -9.15 14.60 9.83
#